data_AF-A0A959SAJ8-F1
#
_entry.id   AF-A0A959SAJ8-F1
#
_cell.length_a   1.000
_cell.length_b   1.000
_cell.length_c   1.000
_cell.angle_alpha   90.00
_cell.angle_beta   90.00
_cell.angle_gamma   90.00
#
_symmetry.space_group_name_H-M   'P 1'
#
loop_
_entity.id
_entity.type
_entity.pdbx_description
1 polymer ?
#
loop_
_entity_poly.entity_id
_entity_poly.type
_entity_poly.pdbx_seq_one_letter_code
_entity_poly.pdbx_strand_id
1 'polypeptide(L)'
;MMKEFKEFAMKGNLVDMAVAFVMGAAFTKVTTAFISGMVMPLVGQLTGGVDFSKKKWVLTEGVPEVTDASGAVVTPAVAEVAVSWGAFITV
;
A
#
# COMPACT_ATOMS: atom_id res chain seq x y z
N MET A 1 7.82 36.37 -17.95
CA MET A 1 7.29 35.10 -17.43
C MET A 1 8.04 34.55 -16.22
N MET A 2 9.38 34.44 -16.26
CA MET A 2 10.12 33.80 -15.15
C MET A 2 10.17 34.64 -13.86
N LYS A 3 10.10 35.97 -13.98
CA LYS A 3 9.96 36.88 -12.83
C LYS A 3 8.56 36.78 -12.21
N GLU A 4 7.51 36.79 -13.03
CA GLU A 4 6.13 36.64 -12.56
C GLU A 4 5.90 35.25 -11.95
N PHE A 5 6.52 34.20 -12.49
CA PHE A 5 6.48 32.85 -11.91
C PHE A 5 7.17 32.79 -10.55
N LYS A 6 8.33 33.44 -10.38
CA LYS A 6 9.01 33.52 -9.08
C LYS A 6 8.15 34.27 -8.07
N GLU A 7 7.58 35.41 -8.44
CA GLU A 7 6.66 36.16 -7.57
C GLU A 7 5.39 35.38 -7.23
N PHE A 8 4.87 34.57 -8.15
CA PHE A 8 3.76 33.65 -7.88
C PHE A 8 4.16 32.51 -6.92
N ALA A 9 5.29 31.85 -7.17
CA ALA A 9 5.77 30.76 -6.35
C ALA A 9 6.11 31.22 -4.92
N MET A 10 6.64 32.45 -4.76
CA MET A 10 6.95 33.03 -3.46
C MET A 10 5.74 33.67 -2.75
N LYS A 11 4.55 33.68 -3.36
CA LYS A 11 3.33 34.14 -2.69
C LYS A 11 2.79 33.04 -1.77
N GLY A 12 2.57 33.40 -0.52
CA GLY A 12 2.02 32.50 0.48
C GLY A 12 2.96 31.35 0.85
N ASN A 13 2.39 30.18 1.16
CA ASN A 13 3.13 28.98 1.61
C ASN A 13 3.32 27.92 0.50
N LEU A 14 3.22 28.32 -0.77
CA LEU A 14 3.25 27.39 -1.91
C LEU A 14 4.55 26.59 -1.97
N VAL A 15 5.70 27.24 -1.71
CA VAL A 15 7.01 26.59 -1.69
C VAL A 15 7.08 25.53 -0.59
N ASP A 16 6.63 25.86 0.62
CA ASP A 16 6.68 24.96 1.77
C ASP A 16 5.77 23.73 1.54
N MET A 17 4.60 23.95 0.95
CA MET A 17 3.69 22.87 0.57
C MET A 17 4.29 21.98 -0.52
N ALA A 18 4.96 22.57 -1.52
CA ALA A 18 5.64 21.83 -2.57
C ALA A 18 6.79 20.98 -2.03
N VAL A 19 7.59 21.53 -1.10
CA VAL A 19 8.67 20.80 -0.43
C VAL A 19 8.10 19.64 0.39
N ALA A 20 7.03 19.86 1.15
CA ALA A 20 6.38 18.80 1.93
C ALA A 20 5.89 17.65 1.04
N PHE A 21 5.30 17.96 -0.12
CA PHE A 21 4.84 16.94 -1.07
C PHE A 21 6.00 16.14 -1.67
N VAL A 22 7.06 16.82 -2.11
CA VAL A 22 8.25 16.16 -2.69
C VAL A 22 8.95 15.28 -1.65
N MET A 23 9.09 15.79 -0.42
CA MET A 23 9.67 15.04 0.70
C MET A 23 8.80 13.83 1.06
N GLY A 24 7.47 13.99 1.08
CA GLY A 24 6.55 12.87 1.32
C GLY A 24 6.67 11.78 0.26
N ALA A 25 6.73 12.15 -1.02
CA ALA A 25 6.90 11.19 -2.11
C ALA A 25 8.26 10.48 -2.06
N ALA A 26 9.35 11.21 -1.76
CA ALA A 26 10.69 10.65 -1.69
C ALA A 26 10.89 9.76 -0.45
N PHE A 27 10.31 10.14 0.70
CA PHE A 27 10.47 9.43 1.98
C PHE A 27 9.89 8.00 1.92
N THR A 28 8.75 7.81 1.26
CA THR A 28 8.17 6.48 1.05
C THR A 28 9.17 5.57 0.34
N LYS A 29 9.81 6.05 -0.74
CA LYS A 29 10.78 5.25 -1.50
C LYS A 29 11.99 4.83 -0.66
N VAL A 30 12.50 5.72 0.19
CA VAL A 30 13.61 5.41 1.11
C VAL A 30 13.19 4.37 2.13
N THR A 31 12.01 4.56 2.73
CA THR A 31 11.46 3.65 3.74
C THR A 31 11.21 2.25 3.14
N THR A 32 10.61 2.16 1.96
CA THR A 32 10.40 0.88 1.24
C THR A 32 11.73 0.19 0.92
N ALA A 33 12.74 0.92 0.45
CA ALA A 33 14.06 0.35 0.15
C ALA A 33 14.75 -0.19 1.42
N PHE A 34 14.60 0.51 2.54
CA PHE A 34 15.10 0.08 3.83
C PHE A 34 14.38 -1.18 4.34
N ILE A 35 13.04 -1.19 4.29
CA ILE A 35 12.23 -2.32 4.73
C ILE A 35 12.54 -3.54 3.87
N SER A 36 12.51 -3.39 2.55
CA SER A 36 12.78 -4.49 1.61
C SER A 36 14.23 -4.99 1.68
N GLY A 37 15.20 -4.07 1.82
CA GLY A 37 16.62 -4.40 1.75
C GLY A 37 17.22 -4.93 3.04
N MET A 38 16.68 -4.54 4.20
CA MET A 38 17.29 -4.86 5.50
C MET A 38 16.31 -5.51 6.47
N VAL A 39 15.07 -5.00 6.57
CA VAL A 39 14.10 -5.53 7.54
C VAL A 39 13.54 -6.88 7.07
N MET A 40 13.13 -7.00 5.81
CA MET A 40 12.54 -8.21 5.25
C MET A 40 13.48 -9.43 5.29
N PRO A 41 14.78 -9.33 4.98
CA PRO A 41 15.71 -10.45 5.15
C PRO A 41 15.85 -10.90 6.61
N LEU A 42 15.89 -9.96 7.56
CA LEU A 42 15.99 -10.28 8.99
C LEU A 42 14.72 -10.94 9.50
N VAL A 43 13.56 -10.41 9.13
CA VAL A 43 12.26 -10.98 9.47
C VAL A 43 12.09 -12.36 8.83
N GLY A 44 12.46 -12.52 7.56
CA GLY A 44 12.44 -13.80 6.85
C GLY A 44 13.36 -14.85 7.48
N GLN A 45 14.52 -14.45 7.99
CA GLN A 45 15.42 -15.36 8.71
C GLN A 45 14.83 -15.80 10.06
N LEU A 46 14.19 -14.89 10.79
CA LEU A 46 13.55 -15.20 12.07
C LEU A 46 12.30 -16.08 11.94
N THR A 47 11.62 -16.03 10.79
CA THR A 47 10.35 -16.72 10.56
C THR A 47 10.50 -17.96 9.68
N GLY A 48 11.72 -18.32 9.29
CA GLY A 48 12.03 -19.54 8.54
C GLY A 48 11.68 -19.46 7.05
N GLY A 49 11.72 -18.27 6.44
CA GLY A 49 11.46 -18.07 5.01
C GLY A 49 9.98 -17.88 4.66
N VAL A 50 9.15 -17.53 5.64
CA VAL A 50 7.72 -17.24 5.40
C VAL A 50 7.58 -15.90 4.68
N ASP A 51 7.01 -15.92 3.48
CA ASP A 51 6.65 -14.73 2.72
C ASP A 51 5.43 -14.05 3.38
N PHE A 52 5.69 -12.89 3.99
CA PHE A 52 4.67 -12.06 4.63
C PHE A 52 3.77 -11.33 3.64
N SER A 53 4.16 -11.22 2.36
CA SER A 53 3.40 -10.47 1.34
C SER A 53 1.98 -11.00 1.15
N LYS A 54 1.74 -12.27 1.48
CA LYS A 54 0.42 -12.93 1.34
C LYS A 54 -0.27 -13.21 2.66
N LYS A 55 0.29 -12.76 3.78
CA LYS A 55 -0.31 -12.97 5.10
C LYS A 55 -1.43 -11.98 5.32
N LYS A 56 -2.64 -12.51 5.38
CA LYS A 56 -3.86 -11.78 5.68
C LYS A 56 -4.60 -12.52 6.79
N TRP A 57 -5.14 -11.77 7.74
CA TRP A 57 -6.06 -12.31 8.71
C TRP A 57 -7.47 -12.11 8.18
N VAL A 58 -8.11 -13.22 7.80
CA VAL A 58 -9.49 -13.22 7.34
C VAL A 58 -10.40 -13.07 8.56
N LEU A 59 -11.15 -11.98 8.63
CA LEU A 59 -12.15 -11.71 9.68
C LEU A 59 -13.52 -12.28 9.29
N THR A 60 -13.82 -12.28 8.00
CA THR A 60 -14.99 -12.95 7.42
C THR A 60 -14.54 -13.67 6.16
N GLU A 61 -14.72 -14.99 6.12
CA GLU A 61 -14.42 -15.79 4.94
C GLU A 61 -15.30 -15.32 3.76
N GLY A 62 -14.68 -15.04 2.63
CA GLY A 62 -15.42 -14.74 1.40
C GLY A 62 -16.17 -15.99 0.98
N VAL A 63 -17.51 -15.92 0.92
CA VAL A 63 -18.31 -17.02 0.38
C VAL A 63 -18.15 -16.98 -1.14
N PRO A 64 -17.62 -18.06 -1.77
CA PRO A 64 -17.50 -18.11 -3.23
C PRO A 64 -18.89 -18.01 -3.88
N GLU A 65 -18.97 -17.39 -5.05
CA GLU A 65 -20.21 -17.39 -5.85
C GLU A 65 -20.71 -18.82 -6.04
N VAL A 66 -21.90 -19.12 -5.51
CA VAL A 66 -22.60 -20.36 -5.87
C VAL A 66 -23.28 -20.10 -7.22
N THR A 67 -22.71 -20.68 -8.27
CA THR A 67 -23.29 -20.70 -9.62
C THR A 67 -24.02 -22.03 -9.80
N ASP A 68 -25.28 -21.99 -10.24
CA ASP A 68 -25.98 -23.19 -10.69
C ASP A 68 -25.45 -23.66 -12.07
N ALA A 69 -25.74 -24.90 -12.46
CA ALA A 69 -25.29 -25.55 -13.71
C ALA A 69 -25.71 -24.85 -15.02
N SER A 70 -26.39 -23.70 -14.95
CA SER A 70 -26.82 -22.85 -16.06
C SER A 70 -26.12 -21.48 -16.11
N GLY A 71 -25.11 -21.24 -15.24
CA GLY A 71 -24.29 -20.02 -15.29
C GLY A 71 -24.94 -18.77 -14.70
N ALA A 72 -26.05 -18.90 -13.96
CA ALA A 72 -26.66 -17.81 -13.21
C ALA A 72 -26.16 -17.79 -11.76
N VAL A 73 -25.73 -16.62 -11.29
CA VAL A 73 -25.22 -16.38 -9.92
C VAL A 73 -26.40 -16.30 -8.96
N VAL A 74 -26.55 -17.28 -8.06
CA VAL A 74 -27.66 -17.34 -7.08
C VAL A 74 -27.31 -16.61 -5.78
N THR A 75 -26.02 -16.44 -5.48
CA THR A 75 -25.53 -15.63 -4.35
C THR A 75 -24.37 -14.76 -4.82
N PRO A 76 -24.41 -13.42 -4.63
CA PRO A 76 -23.32 -12.55 -5.05
C PRO A 76 -22.06 -12.83 -4.22
N ALA A 77 -20.89 -12.79 -4.84
CA ALA A 77 -19.61 -12.90 -4.15
C ALA A 77 -19.56 -11.90 -2.98
N VAL A 78 -19.51 -12.41 -1.76
CA VAL A 78 -19.15 -11.58 -0.61
C VAL A 78 -17.64 -11.50 -0.62
N ALA A 79 -17.12 -10.33 -0.99
CA ALA A 79 -15.69 -10.08 -0.96
C ALA A 79 -15.15 -10.41 0.45
N GLU A 80 -14.08 -11.20 0.48
CA GLU A 80 -13.40 -11.57 1.72
C GLU A 80 -13.00 -10.30 2.49
N VAL A 81 -13.47 -10.19 3.75
CA VAL A 81 -13.04 -9.11 4.63
C VAL A 81 -11.82 -9.59 5.40
N ALA A 82 -10.66 -9.19 4.91
CA ALA A 82 -9.39 -9.56 5.51
C ALA A 82 -8.53 -8.34 5.81
N VAL A 83 -7.86 -8.37 6.96
CA VAL A 83 -6.78 -7.45 7.29
C VAL A 83 -5.49 -8.03 6.73
N SER A 84 -5.04 -7.48 5.60
CA SER A 84 -3.78 -7.81 4.95
C SER A 84 -2.60 -7.20 5.71
N TRP A 85 -2.38 -7.61 6.96
CA TRP A 85 -1.29 -7.14 7.81
C TRP A 85 0.09 -7.43 7.21
N GLY A 86 0.19 -8.45 6.36
CA GLY A 86 1.37 -8.74 5.56
C GLY A 86 1.77 -7.58 4.63
N ALA A 87 0.79 -6.87 4.06
CA ALA A 87 1.03 -5.68 3.25
C ALA A 87 1.61 -4.53 4.07
N PHE A 88 1.29 -4.44 5.37
CA PHE A 88 1.82 -3.39 6.24
C PHE A 88 3.31 -3.58 6.58
N ILE A 89 3.78 -4.83 6.58
CA ILE A 89 5.19 -5.18 6.88
C ILE A 89 6.06 -5.18 5.61
N THR A 90 5.44 -5.36 4.44
CA THR A 90 6.14 -5.53 3.15
C THR A 90 6.18 -4.27 2.27
N VAL A 91 5.46 -3.21 2.65
CA VAL A 91 5.46 -1.89 1.96
C VAL A 91 6.67 -1.05 2.35
#